data_AF-A3II91-F1
#
_entry.id   AF-A3II91-F1
#
_cell.length_a   1.000
_cell.length_b   1.000
_cell.length_c   1.000
_cell.angle_alpha   90.00
_cell.angle_beta   90.00
_cell.angle_gamma   90.00
#
_symmetry.space_group_name_H-M   'P 1'
#
loop_
_entity.id
_entity.type
_entity.pdbx_description
1 polymer ?
#
loop_
_entity_poly.entity_id
_entity_poly.type
_entity_poly.pdbx_seq_one_letter_code
_entity_poly.pdbx_strand_id
1 'polypeptide(L)'
;MIAVEYNALLSSALEPFRNDPTMDLIEIDAFSYFTSIFTSPEKFGITNTSDPCVDLDIVCSNPNEFLFYDGLHPTVTFHQQFGEFVASQVTVPEPSSTIGICIATGMGLLFSKRKIFQ
;
A
#
# COMPACT_ATOMS: atom_id res chain seq x y z
N MET A 1 25.00 10.56 -2.42
CA MET A 1 23.98 9.63 -2.96
C MET A 1 22.82 10.49 -3.47
N ILE A 2 22.53 10.47 -4.77
CA ILE A 2 21.58 11.41 -5.41
C ILE A 2 20.18 11.35 -4.77
N ALA A 3 19.68 10.16 -4.43
CA ALA A 3 18.37 9.98 -3.81
C ALA A 3 18.25 10.64 -2.41
N VAL A 4 19.31 10.64 -1.61
CA VAL A 4 19.30 11.26 -0.27
C VAL A 4 19.21 12.78 -0.38
N GLU A 5 19.99 13.37 -1.29
CA GLU A 5 19.95 14.81 -1.53
C GLU A 5 18.61 15.24 -2.12
N TYR A 6 18.10 14.50 -3.09
CA TYR A 6 16.76 14.71 -3.64
C TYR A 6 15.67 14.68 -2.56
N ASN A 7 15.67 13.67 -1.69
CA ASN A 7 14.67 13.56 -0.61
C ASN A 7 14.78 14.70 0.41
N ALA A 8 15.99 15.16 0.74
CA ALA A 8 16.19 16.30 1.63
C ALA A 8 15.65 17.61 1.01
N LEU A 9 15.91 17.83 -0.28
CA LEU A 9 15.39 18.99 -1.02
C LEU A 9 13.88 18.92 -1.20
N LEU A 10 13.33 17.74 -1.50
CA LEU A 10 11.89 17.51 -1.59
C LEU A 10 11.20 17.83 -0.26
N SER A 11 11.71 17.30 0.85
CA SER A 11 11.15 17.59 2.18
C SER A 11 11.15 19.09 2.50
N SER A 12 12.22 19.81 2.12
CA SER A 12 12.28 21.27 2.29
C SER A 12 11.28 21.99 1.38
N ALA A 13 11.08 21.52 0.15
CA ALA A 13 10.13 22.10 -0.80
C ALA A 13 8.66 21.85 -0.40
N LEU A 14 8.39 20.81 0.41
CA LEU A 14 7.05 20.46 0.87
C LEU A 14 6.58 21.26 2.10
N GLU A 15 7.48 21.96 2.81
CA GLU A 15 7.17 22.74 4.02
C GLU A 15 5.97 23.70 3.89
N PRO A 16 5.79 24.46 2.79
CA PRO A 16 4.62 25.34 2.66
C PRO A 16 3.30 24.58 2.64
N PHE A 17 3.29 23.36 2.07
CA PHE A 17 2.10 22.53 1.94
C PHE A 17 1.75 21.81 3.25
N ARG A 18 2.74 21.44 4.06
CA ARG A 18 2.53 20.90 5.42
C ARG A 18 1.76 21.86 6.33
N ASN A 19 1.91 23.16 6.06
CA ASN A 19 1.29 24.24 6.84
C ASN A 19 0.00 24.77 6.20
N ASP A 20 -0.43 24.26 5.03
CA ASP A 20 -1.67 24.66 4.38
C ASP A 20 -2.87 23.89 4.96
N PRO A 21 -3.78 24.55 5.69
CA PRO A 21 -4.93 23.87 6.31
C PRO A 21 -5.98 23.39 5.30
N THR A 22 -5.84 23.73 4.01
CA THR A 22 -6.75 23.32 2.94
C THR A 22 -6.25 22.10 2.16
N MET A 23 -5.03 21.64 2.43
CA MET A 23 -4.41 20.50 1.75
C MET A 23 -4.33 19.30 2.68
N ASP A 24 -4.67 18.12 2.16
CA ASP A 24 -4.37 16.84 2.79
C ASP A 24 -3.10 16.28 2.12
N LEU A 25 -1.94 16.57 2.72
CA LEU A 25 -0.64 16.13 2.23
C LEU A 25 -0.25 14.81 2.88
N ILE A 26 -0.20 13.75 2.07
CA ILE A 26 0.28 12.43 2.50
C ILE A 26 1.67 12.21 1.92
N GLU A 27 2.67 12.10 2.80
CA GLU A 27 4.05 11.83 2.41
C GLU A 27 4.39 10.35 2.62
N ILE A 28 4.73 9.66 1.54
CA ILE A 28 5.14 8.26 1.56
C ILE A 28 6.67 8.18 1.54
N ASP A 29 7.27 7.69 2.63
CA ASP A 29 8.71 7.44 2.69
C ASP A 29 9.09 6.12 1.98
N ALA A 30 9.06 6.17 0.64
CA ALA A 30 9.44 5.05 -0.21
C ALA A 30 10.92 4.66 -0.04
N PHE A 31 11.79 5.62 0.30
CA PHE A 31 13.22 5.36 0.46
C PHE A 31 13.49 4.49 1.69
N SER A 32 12.90 4.84 2.84
CA SER A 32 13.02 4.03 4.05
C SER A 32 12.37 2.66 3.88
N TYR A 33 11.18 2.60 3.25
CA TYR A 33 10.53 1.33 2.94
C TYR A 33 11.43 0.43 2.07
N PHE A 34 11.92 0.95 0.95
CA PHE A 34 12.80 0.20 0.03
C PHE A 34 14.09 -0.25 0.72
N THR A 35 14.72 0.63 1.51
CA THR A 35 15.94 0.31 2.26
C THR A 35 15.72 -0.79 3.30
N SER A 36 14.53 -0.85 3.92
CA SER A 36 14.20 -1.89 4.90
C SER A 36 14.21 -3.32 4.32
N ILE A 37 13.99 -3.45 3.01
CA ILE A 37 14.05 -4.75 2.33
C ILE A 37 15.49 -5.23 2.21
N PHE A 38 16.45 -4.33 1.97
CA PHE A 38 17.87 -4.72 1.95
C PHE A 38 18.39 -5.11 3.34
N THR A 39 17.81 -4.58 4.42
CA THR A 39 18.24 -4.88 5.78
C THR A 39 17.55 -6.10 6.39
N SER A 40 16.38 -6.49 5.89
CA SER A 40 15.63 -7.67 6.38
C SER A 40 14.77 -8.30 5.26
N PRO A 41 15.38 -8.79 4.16
CA PRO A 41 14.65 -9.27 2.98
C PRO A 41 13.74 -10.47 3.29
N GLU A 42 14.10 -11.27 4.29
CA GLU A 42 13.33 -12.43 4.73
C GLU A 42 11.92 -12.07 5.26
N LYS A 43 11.74 -10.86 5.80
CA LYS A 43 10.43 -10.36 6.25
C LYS A 43 9.46 -10.12 5.11
N PHE A 44 9.99 -9.95 3.90
CA PHE A 44 9.23 -9.66 2.68
C PHE A 44 9.12 -10.89 1.76
N GLY A 45 9.60 -12.06 2.21
CA GLY A 45 9.66 -13.27 1.38
C GLY A 45 10.68 -13.17 0.23
N ILE A 46 11.64 -12.25 0.32
CA ILE A 46 12.68 -12.02 -0.68
C ILE A 46 13.97 -12.72 -0.25
N THR A 47 14.61 -13.42 -1.18
CA THR A 47 15.89 -14.11 -0.97
C THR A 47 17.00 -13.56 -1.86
N ASN A 48 16.67 -12.92 -2.98
CA ASN A 48 17.63 -12.23 -3.86
C ASN A 48 17.31 -10.74 -4.00
N THR A 49 18.21 -9.88 -3.54
CA THR A 49 18.08 -8.41 -3.59
C THR A 49 19.00 -7.75 -4.61
N SER A 50 19.78 -8.51 -5.38
CA SER A 50 20.86 -7.99 -6.22
C SER A 50 20.68 -8.31 -7.70
N ASP A 51 20.31 -9.53 -8.02
CA ASP A 51 20.24 -10.00 -9.40
C ASP A 51 18.83 -9.76 -9.98
N PRO A 52 18.72 -9.47 -11.29
CA PRO A 52 17.44 -9.45 -11.98
C PRO A 52 16.86 -10.86 -12.13
N CYS A 53 15.55 -11.02 -11.98
CA CYS A 53 14.89 -12.29 -12.35
C CYS A 53 14.87 -12.51 -13.87
N VAL A 54 14.73 -11.43 -14.65
CA VAL A 54 14.71 -11.44 -16.12
C VAL A 54 15.95 -10.72 -16.61
N ASP A 55 16.82 -11.46 -17.30
CA ASP A 55 18.02 -10.93 -17.92
C ASP A 55 18.19 -11.53 -19.32
N LEU A 56 17.93 -10.72 -20.35
CA LEU A 56 18.07 -10.98 -21.80
C LEU A 56 17.61 -12.36 -22.29
N ASP A 57 18.33 -13.41 -21.92
CA ASP A 57 18.14 -14.81 -22.32
C ASP A 57 17.61 -15.73 -21.21
N ILE A 58 17.60 -15.29 -19.95
CA ILE A 58 17.26 -16.11 -18.78
C ILE A 58 16.10 -15.46 -18.00
N VAL A 59 15.13 -16.30 -17.63
CA VAL A 59 14.07 -15.97 -16.67
C VAL A 59 14.21 -16.90 -15.48
N CYS A 60 14.24 -16.33 -14.28
CA CYS A 60 14.35 -17.07 -13.04
C CYS A 60 13.09 -17.94 -12.79
N SER A 61 13.25 -19.07 -12.09
CA SER A 61 12.14 -19.99 -11.80
C SER A 61 11.23 -19.55 -10.64
N ASN A 62 11.71 -18.64 -9.78
CA ASN A 62 11.09 -18.21 -8.54
C ASN A 62 11.01 -16.67 -8.45
N PRO A 63 10.29 -15.99 -9.38
CA PRO A 63 10.24 -14.53 -9.47
C PRO A 63 9.74 -13.84 -8.19
N ASN A 64 8.95 -14.55 -7.37
CA ASN A 64 8.41 -13.99 -6.15
C ASN A 64 9.45 -13.83 -5.03
N GLU A 65 10.62 -14.45 -5.14
CA GLU A 65 11.69 -14.35 -4.15
C GLU A 65 12.78 -13.33 -4.55
N PHE A 66 12.63 -12.70 -5.70
CA PHE A 66 13.55 -11.67 -6.20
C PHE A 66 12.99 -10.29 -5.89
N LEU A 67 13.84 -9.36 -5.47
CA LEU A 67 13.46 -7.95 -5.34
C LEU A 67 13.27 -7.33 -6.72
N PHE A 68 14.12 -7.66 -7.67
CA PHE A 68 14.19 -7.02 -8.98
C PHE A 68 13.69 -7.95 -10.11
N TYR A 69 12.75 -7.43 -10.90
CA TYR A 69 12.28 -8.06 -12.14
C TYR A 69 13.34 -7.99 -13.22
N ASP A 70 13.90 -6.79 -13.46
CA ASP A 70 15.03 -6.54 -14.36
C ASP A 70 16.13 -5.74 -13.63
N GLY A 71 17.09 -5.11 -14.31
CA GLY A 71 18.18 -4.38 -13.66
C GLY A 71 17.78 -3.14 -12.83
N LEU A 72 16.49 -2.75 -12.80
CA LEU A 72 16.01 -1.56 -12.10
C LEU A 72 14.66 -1.77 -11.41
N HIS A 73 13.71 -2.43 -12.08
CA HIS A 73 12.31 -2.48 -11.67
C HIS A 73 12.08 -3.58 -10.64
N PRO A 74 11.37 -3.31 -9.54
CA PRO A 74 11.02 -4.35 -8.59
C PRO A 74 10.01 -5.37 -9.12
N THR A 75 9.95 -6.55 -8.49
CA THR A 75 8.99 -7.61 -8.83
C THR A 75 7.58 -7.32 -8.31
N VAL A 76 6.63 -8.18 -8.71
CA VAL A 76 5.26 -8.16 -8.18
C VAL A 76 5.21 -8.33 -6.65
N THR A 77 6.12 -9.10 -6.06
CA THR A 77 6.22 -9.27 -4.61
C THR A 77 6.48 -7.94 -3.91
N PHE A 78 7.40 -7.13 -4.45
CA PHE A 78 7.62 -5.78 -3.96
C PHE A 78 6.39 -4.90 -4.15
N HIS A 79 5.87 -4.84 -5.39
CA HIS A 79 4.78 -3.93 -5.72
C HIS A 79 3.50 -4.18 -4.91
N GLN A 80 3.18 -5.45 -4.63
CA GLN A 80 2.06 -5.81 -3.77
C GLN A 80 2.27 -5.26 -2.35
N GLN A 81 3.40 -5.57 -1.73
CA GLN A 81 3.67 -5.16 -0.35
C GLN A 81 3.83 -3.64 -0.21
N PHE A 82 4.42 -2.97 -1.21
CA PHE A 82 4.51 -1.52 -1.23
C PHE A 82 3.12 -0.88 -1.39
N GLY A 83 2.24 -1.48 -2.20
CA GLY A 83 0.85 -1.05 -2.30
C GLY A 83 0.10 -1.17 -0.97
N GLU A 84 0.26 -2.28 -0.26
CA GLU A 84 -0.29 -2.48 1.09
C GLU A 84 0.27 -1.47 2.10
N PHE A 85 1.58 -1.20 2.04
CA PHE A 85 2.22 -0.16 2.84
C PHE A 85 1.61 1.22 2.55
N VAL A 86 1.52 1.63 1.28
CA VAL A 86 0.92 2.93 0.90
C VAL A 86 -0.53 3.02 1.36
N ALA A 87 -1.34 1.97 1.15
CA ALA A 87 -2.72 1.93 1.60
C ALA A 87 -2.84 2.10 3.12
N SER A 88 -1.89 1.58 3.90
CA SER A 88 -1.85 1.78 5.36
C SER A 88 -1.55 3.21 5.80
N GLN A 89 -1.00 4.05 4.91
CA GLN A 89 -0.69 5.46 5.19
C GLN A 89 -1.86 6.39 4.82
N VAL A 90 -2.88 5.89 4.11
CA VAL A 90 -4.01 6.70 3.62
C VAL A 90 -5.25 6.39 4.46
N THR A 91 -5.80 7.40 5.13
CA THR A 91 -7.12 7.27 5.77
C THR A 91 -8.21 7.59 4.76
N VAL A 92 -8.83 6.57 4.17
CA VAL A 92 -10.05 6.75 3.38
C VAL A 92 -11.23 6.78 4.37
N PRO A 93 -12.02 7.85 4.45
CA PRO A 93 -13.28 7.81 5.17
C PRO A 93 -14.18 6.79 4.49
N GLU A 94 -14.47 5.67 5.17
CA GLU A 94 -15.48 4.73 4.70
C GLU A 94 -16.79 5.51 4.45
N PRO A 95 -17.38 5.45 3.24
CA PRO A 95 -18.72 5.98 3.07
C PRO A 95 -19.64 5.26 4.05
N SER A 96 -20.61 5.99 4.60
CA SER A 96 -21.54 5.62 5.70
C SER A 96 -22.48 4.43 5.41
N SER A 97 -21.95 3.36 4.82
CA SER A 97 -22.59 2.08 4.54
C SER A 97 -23.00 1.33 5.83
N THR A 98 -22.39 1.67 6.98
CA THR A 98 -22.81 1.19 8.30
C THR A 98 -24.23 1.62 8.67
N ILE A 99 -24.73 2.75 8.16
CA ILE A 99 -26.14 3.17 8.35
C ILE A 99 -27.08 2.33 7.46
N GLY A 100 -26.64 1.97 6.26
CA GLY A 100 -27.44 1.18 5.31
C GLY A 100 -27.78 -0.23 5.81
N ILE A 101 -26.85 -0.88 6.50
CA ILE A 101 -27.05 -2.24 7.05
C ILE A 101 -28.02 -2.24 8.24
N CYS A 102 -28.01 -1.20 9.07
CA CYS A 102 -28.91 -1.06 10.23
C CYS A 102 -30.37 -0.82 9.81
N ILE A 103 -30.62 -0.09 8.72
CA ILE A 103 -31.99 0.18 8.24
C ILE A 103 -32.61 -1.07 7.60
N ALA A 104 -31.83 -1.84 6.82
CA ALA A 104 -32.32 -3.03 6.14
C ALA A 104 -32.72 -4.16 7.11
N THR A 105 -31.98 -4.32 8.22
CA THR A 105 -32.27 -5.33 9.25
C THR A 105 -33.40 -4.91 10.19
N GLY A 106 -33.51 -3.63 10.54
CA GLY A 106 -34.58 -3.10 11.38
C GLY A 106 -35.97 -3.16 10.76
N MET A 107 -36.11 -2.88 9.46
CA MET A 107 -37.40 -2.95 8.76
C MET A 107 -37.87 -4.40 8.55
N GLY A 108 -36.98 -5.35 8.25
CA GLY A 108 -37.34 -6.76 8.04
C GLY A 108 -37.98 -7.42 9.28
N LEU A 109 -37.55 -7.04 10.48
CA LEU A 109 -38.11 -7.54 11.74
C LEU A 109 -39.52 -6.99 12.05
N LEU A 110 -39.84 -5.79 11.57
CA LEU A 110 -41.16 -5.17 11.78
C LEU A 110 -42.25 -5.77 10.86
N PHE A 111 -41.89 -6.26 9.68
CA PHE A 111 -42.83 -6.93 8.77
C PHE A 111 -43.09 -8.40 9.11
N SER A 112 -42.19 -9.07 9.83
CA SER A 112 -42.33 -10.48 10.22
C SER A 112 -43.41 -10.71 11.31
N LYS A 113 -43.69 -9.71 12.16
CA LYS A 113 -44.65 -9.86 13.28
C LYS A 113 -46.13 -9.74 12.91
N ARG A 114 -46.50 -9.62 11.62
CA ARG A 114 -47.88 -9.34 11.20
C ARG A 114 -48.70 -10.54 10.68
N LYS A 115 -48.21 -11.77 10.83
CA LYS A 115 -48.93 -12.99 10.37
C LYS A 115 -49.08 -14.09 11.43
N ILE A 116 -49.61 -13.80 12.62
CA ILE A 116 -50.23 -14.84 13.48
C ILE A 116 -51.39 -14.22 14.27
N PHE A 117 -52.62 -14.36 13.77
CA PHE A 117 -53.87 -14.38 14.55
C PHE A 117 -54.95 -15.02 13.67
N GLN A 118 -55.17 -16.31 13.85
CA GLN A 118 -56.50 -16.95 13.79
C GLN A 118 -56.88 -17.27 15.23
#